data_AF-A0A958FD71-F1
#
_entry.id   AF-A0A958FD71-F1
#
_cell.length_a   1.000
_cell.length_b   1.000
_cell.length_c   1.000
_cell.angle_alpha   90.00
_cell.angle_beta   90.00
_cell.angle_gamma   90.00
#
_symmetry.space_group_name_H-M   'P 1'
#
loop_
_entity.id
_entity.type
_entity.pdbx_description
1 polymer ?
#
loop_
_entity_poly.entity_id
_entity_poly.type
_entity_poly.pdbx_seq_one_letter_code
_entity_poly.pdbx_strand_id
1 'polypeptide(L)'
;ENVIKRTMVLAKGNVITPELLESFFTEVGSERDTPAHTVLPEISDADLEAYRGQLYDKVMSETEKTLIAAVMRKTGGNQVQASKILGISRSMLRERIAKYRMD
;
A
#
# COMPACT_ATOMS: atom_id res chain seq x y z
N GLU A 1 -8.76 -22.03 4.36
CA GLU A 1 -9.33 -22.59 5.61
C GLU A 1 -10.02 -21.47 6.38
N ASN A 2 -11.13 -21.72 7.10
CA ASN A 2 -11.92 -20.65 7.73
C ASN A 2 -11.37 -20.30 9.12
N VAL A 3 -11.23 -19.01 9.44
CA VAL A 3 -10.63 -18.55 10.72
C VAL A 3 -11.37 -19.14 11.93
N ILE A 4 -12.69 -19.28 11.85
CA ILE A 4 -13.50 -19.87 12.90
C ILE A 4 -13.07 -21.31 13.19
N LYS A 5 -12.80 -22.11 12.13
CA LYS A 5 -12.34 -23.49 12.27
C LYS A 5 -10.96 -23.57 12.93
N ARG A 6 -10.03 -22.70 12.51
CA ARG A 6 -8.66 -22.66 13.05
C ARG A 6 -8.64 -22.20 14.51
N THR A 7 -9.48 -21.22 14.86
CA THR A 7 -9.62 -20.76 16.25
C THR A 7 -10.22 -21.85 17.15
N MET A 8 -11.22 -22.59 16.67
CA MET A 8 -11.77 -23.73 17.44
C MET A 8 -10.73 -24.81 17.74
N VAL A 9 -9.79 -25.06 16.81
CA VAL A 9 -8.74 -26.07 16.99
C VAL A 9 -7.65 -25.61 17.97
N LEU A 10 -7.34 -24.32 17.98
CA LEU A 10 -6.21 -23.76 18.73
C LEU A 10 -6.60 -23.17 20.10
N ALA A 11 -7.89 -22.96 20.35
CA ALA A 11 -8.39 -22.52 21.64
C ALA A 11 -8.11 -23.57 22.73
N LYS A 12 -7.37 -23.17 23.77
CA LYS A 12 -7.16 -23.99 24.97
C LYS A 12 -8.35 -23.82 25.92
N GLY A 13 -9.50 -24.38 25.57
CA GLY A 13 -10.71 -24.35 26.39
C GLY A 13 -12.00 -24.19 25.58
N ASN A 14 -13.10 -23.95 26.29
CA ASN A 14 -14.43 -23.77 25.70
C ASN A 14 -14.78 -22.30 25.39
N VAL A 15 -13.84 -21.38 25.60
CA VAL A 15 -14.02 -19.94 25.36
C VAL A 15 -12.97 -19.47 24.35
N ILE A 16 -13.44 -18.82 23.28
CA ILE A 16 -12.57 -18.10 22.34
C ILE A 16 -12.40 -16.69 22.89
N THR A 17 -11.19 -16.33 23.30
CA THR A 17 -10.90 -14.99 23.81
C THR A 17 -10.57 -14.03 22.66
N PRO A 18 -10.83 -12.72 22.81
CA PRO A 18 -10.52 -11.72 21.79
C PRO A 18 -9.04 -11.72 21.37
N GLU A 19 -8.12 -11.95 22.30
CA GLU A 19 -6.67 -11.91 22.06
C GLU A 19 -6.23 -13.05 21.12
N LEU A 20 -6.85 -14.22 21.29
CA LEU A 20 -6.63 -15.36 20.38
C LEU A 20 -7.13 -15.01 18.97
N LEU A 21 -8.29 -14.36 18.87
CA LEU A 21 -8.86 -13.94 17.59
C LEU A 21 -7.94 -12.91 16.90
N GLU A 22 -7.49 -11.90 17.65
CA GLU A 22 -6.60 -10.83 17.19
C GLU A 22 -5.27 -11.38 16.65
N SER A 23 -4.72 -12.43 17.28
CA SER A 23 -3.49 -13.07 16.79
C SER A 23 -3.62 -13.64 15.36
N PHE A 24 -4.79 -14.18 15.01
CA PHE A 24 -5.06 -14.67 13.65
C PHE A 24 -5.31 -13.54 12.65
N PHE A 25 -5.96 -12.45 13.07
CA PHE A 25 -6.17 -11.31 12.19
C PHE A 25 -4.88 -10.55 11.89
N THR A 26 -3.92 -10.57 12.80
CA THR A 26 -2.60 -9.97 12.62
C THR A 26 -1.78 -10.75 11.57
N GLU A 27 -1.88 -12.08 11.55
CA GLU A 27 -1.31 -12.92 10.46
C GLU A 27 -1.99 -12.66 9.09
N VAL A 28 -3.28 -12.33 9.09
CA VAL A 28 -4.06 -12.07 7.88
C VAL A 28 -3.79 -10.66 7.28
N GLY A 29 -2.93 -9.87 7.93
CA GLY A 29 -2.50 -8.56 7.44
C GLY A 29 -1.52 -8.58 6.26
N SER A 30 -1.01 -9.75 5.83
CA SER A 30 0.03 -9.80 4.78
C SER A 30 -0.44 -10.14 3.37
N GLU A 31 -1.58 -10.81 3.14
CA GLU A 31 -1.98 -11.21 1.77
C GLU A 31 -3.50 -11.32 1.62
N ARG A 32 -4.23 -10.20 1.74
CA ARG A 32 -5.55 -10.08 1.11
C ARG A 32 -5.41 -9.34 -0.20
N ASP A 33 -5.56 -10.11 -1.26
CA ASP A 33 -5.77 -9.70 -2.65
C ASP A 33 -7.14 -8.99 -2.79
N THR A 34 -7.34 -7.90 -2.04
CA THR A 34 -8.45 -6.97 -2.33
C THR A 34 -8.01 -6.09 -3.50
N PRO A 35 -8.82 -5.97 -4.57
CA PRO A 35 -8.53 -5.05 -5.65
C PRO A 35 -8.43 -3.65 -5.04
N ALA A 36 -7.25 -3.05 -5.23
CA ALA A 36 -6.81 -1.78 -4.67
C ALA A 36 -7.94 -0.75 -4.54
N HIS A 37 -8.51 -0.62 -3.34
CA HIS A 37 -9.01 0.68 -2.92
C HIS A 37 -7.78 1.56 -2.82
N THR A 38 -7.70 2.59 -3.67
CA THR A 38 -6.71 3.65 -3.56
C THR A 38 -6.89 4.28 -2.19
N VAL A 39 -6.15 3.81 -1.19
CA VAL A 39 -6.10 4.44 0.12
C VAL A 39 -5.27 5.70 -0.08
N LEU A 40 -5.95 6.80 -0.42
CA LEU A 40 -5.39 8.11 -0.11
C LEU A 40 -5.09 8.10 1.39
N PRO A 41 -3.92 8.60 1.84
CA PRO A 41 -3.66 8.72 3.26
C PRO A 41 -4.82 9.50 3.89
N GLU A 42 -5.36 9.00 5.01
CA GLU A 42 -6.32 9.77 5.79
C GLU A 42 -5.63 11.05 6.25
N ILE A 43 -6.07 12.19 5.72
CA ILE A 43 -5.51 13.50 6.06
C ILE A 43 -6.23 13.96 7.32
N SER A 44 -5.49 14.11 8.42
CA SER A 44 -6.03 14.63 9.68
C SER A 44 -6.01 16.17 9.71
N ASP A 45 -6.81 16.77 10.62
CA ASP A 45 -6.75 18.22 10.86
C ASP A 45 -5.34 18.68 11.28
N ALA A 46 -4.60 17.83 11.99
CA ALA A 46 -3.20 18.09 12.35
C ALA A 46 -2.30 18.17 11.12
N ASP A 47 -2.52 17.34 10.09
CA ASP A 47 -1.77 17.40 8.84
C ASP A 47 -2.08 18.69 8.07
N LEU A 48 -3.34 19.12 8.07
CA LEU A 48 -3.76 20.39 7.45
C LEU A 48 -3.00 21.58 8.07
N GLU A 49 -2.83 21.58 9.40
CA GLU A 49 -2.07 22.62 10.10
C GLU A 49 -0.55 22.47 9.99
N ALA A 50 -0.02 21.25 9.94
CA ALA A 50 1.42 20.98 9.90
C ALA A 50 2.04 21.33 8.55
N TYR A 51 1.35 21.01 7.44
CA TYR A 51 1.92 21.15 6.11
C TYR A 51 1.69 22.51 5.45
N ARG A 52 0.94 23.45 6.07
CA ARG A 52 0.76 24.88 5.66
C ARG A 52 1.10 25.21 4.19
N GLY A 53 0.30 24.72 3.25
CA GLY A 53 0.45 24.99 1.81
C GLY A 53 1.34 24.01 1.02
N GLN A 54 2.04 23.10 1.68
CA GLN A 54 2.87 22.04 1.09
C GLN A 54 2.18 20.68 1.06
N LEU A 55 0.96 20.59 1.60
CA LEU A 55 0.21 19.33 1.70
C LEU A 55 0.02 18.66 0.34
N TYR A 56 -0.32 19.45 -0.69
CA TYR A 56 -0.50 18.96 -2.05
C TYR A 56 0.77 18.26 -2.55
N ASP A 57 1.91 18.93 -2.50
CA ASP A 57 3.18 18.38 -2.97
C ASP A 57 3.57 17.13 -2.20
N LYS A 58 3.35 17.12 -0.88
CA LYS A 58 3.63 15.95 -0.04
C LYS A 58 2.79 14.75 -0.43
N VAL A 59 1.46 14.89 -0.46
CA VAL A 59 0.55 13.80 -0.80
C VAL A 59 0.76 13.32 -2.23
N MET A 60 0.90 14.23 -3.19
CA MET A 60 1.15 13.88 -4.59
C MET A 60 2.48 13.15 -4.77
N SER A 61 3.55 13.60 -4.09
CA SER A 61 4.86 12.94 -4.18
C SER A 61 4.85 11.50 -3.67
N GLU A 62 4.22 11.25 -2.51
CA GLU A 62 4.13 9.91 -1.92
C GLU A 62 3.24 8.99 -2.76
N THR A 63 2.10 9.51 -3.24
CA THR A 63 1.17 8.77 -4.09
C THR A 63 1.85 8.37 -5.40
N GLU A 64 2.54 9.33 -6.03
CA GLU A 64 3.25 9.09 -7.28
C GLU A 64 4.40 8.10 -7.12
N LYS A 65 5.21 8.23 -6.07
CA LYS A 65 6.29 7.29 -5.76
C LYS A 65 5.75 5.87 -5.58
N THR A 66 4.66 5.72 -4.84
CA THR A 66 4.01 4.43 -4.59
C THR A 66 3.48 3.81 -5.88
N LEU A 67 2.81 4.61 -6.71
CA LEU A 67 2.27 4.19 -8.01
C LEU A 67 3.38 3.71 -8.95
N ILE A 68 4.45 4.50 -9.09
CA ILE A 68 5.60 4.16 -9.94
C ILE A 68 6.26 2.88 -9.43
N ALA A 69 6.49 2.75 -8.12
CA ALA A 69 7.12 1.57 -7.53
C ALA A 69 6.32 0.29 -7.81
N ALA A 70 5.00 0.36 -7.65
CA ALA A 70 4.11 -0.78 -7.89
C ALA A 70 4.18 -1.26 -9.34
N VAL A 71 4.13 -0.33 -10.30
CA VAL A 71 4.22 -0.69 -11.72
C VAL A 71 5.62 -1.18 -12.09
N MET A 72 6.68 -0.53 -11.60
CA MET A 72 8.06 -0.94 -11.85
C MET A 72 8.33 -2.36 -11.35
N ARG A 73 7.85 -2.72 -10.14
CA ARG A 73 7.90 -4.10 -9.62
C ARG A 73 7.13 -5.06 -10.51
N LYS A 74 5.90 -4.71 -10.91
CA LYS A 74 5.07 -5.54 -11.81
C LYS A 74 5.73 -5.81 -13.16
N THR A 75 6.52 -4.86 -13.67
CA THR A 75 7.22 -4.99 -14.96
C THR A 75 8.66 -5.48 -14.83
N GLY A 76 9.13 -5.84 -13.63
CA GLY A 76 10.52 -6.25 -13.42
C GLY A 76 11.55 -5.19 -13.83
N GLY A 77 11.26 -3.90 -13.61
CA GLY A 77 12.14 -2.80 -13.98
C GLY A 77 12.07 -2.36 -15.46
N ASN A 78 11.24 -2.99 -16.30
CA ASN A 78 11.08 -2.59 -17.69
C ASN A 78 10.33 -1.25 -17.82
N GLN A 79 11.08 -0.15 -17.88
CA GLN A 79 10.52 1.21 -17.98
C GLN A 79 9.66 1.43 -19.23
N VAL A 80 9.92 0.73 -20.35
CA VAL A 80 9.08 0.84 -21.56
C VAL A 80 7.69 0.29 -21.27
N GLN A 81 7.62 -0.90 -20.69
CA GLN A 81 6.34 -1.51 -20.32
C GLN A 81 5.65 -0.73 -19.19
N ALA A 82 6.40 -0.26 -18.19
CA ALA A 82 5.86 0.53 -17.10
C ALA A 82 5.25 1.84 -17.59
N SER A 83 5.92 2.56 -18.50
CA SER A 83 5.41 3.81 -19.08
C SER A 83 4.08 3.61 -19.83
N LYS A 84 3.93 2.48 -20.54
CA LYS A 84 2.67 2.10 -21.20
C LYS A 84 1.54 1.83 -20.19
N ILE A 85 1.83 1.13 -19.10
CA ILE A 85 0.85 0.86 -18.03
C ILE A 85 0.43 2.15 -17.33
N LEU A 86 1.39 3.03 -17.05
CA LEU A 86 1.15 4.32 -16.40
C LEU A 86 0.48 5.36 -17.30
N GLY A 87 0.48 5.15 -18.63
CA GLY A 87 -0.07 6.11 -19.60
C GLY A 87 0.75 7.40 -19.73
N ILE A 88 2.04 7.36 -19.41
CA ILE A 88 2.96 8.49 -19.54
C ILE A 88 4.11 8.17 -20.50
N SER A 89 4.81 9.20 -20.98
CA SER A 89 6.00 8.98 -21.80
C SER A 89 7.14 8.35 -20.98
N ARG A 90 8.02 7.59 -21.65
CA ARG A 90 9.21 7.03 -21.02
C ARG A 90 10.13 8.13 -20.44
N SER A 91 10.23 9.28 -21.09
CA SER A 91 11.04 10.40 -20.59
C SER A 91 10.49 10.94 -19.27
N MET A 92 9.17 11.12 -19.16
CA MET A 92 8.52 11.53 -17.91
C MET A 92 8.70 10.49 -16.80
N LEU A 93 8.55 9.20 -17.13
CA LEU A 93 8.80 8.13 -16.15
C LEU A 93 10.24 8.17 -15.64
N ARG A 94 11.22 8.34 -16.53
CA ARG A 94 12.63 8.44 -16.16
C ARG A 94 12.93 9.65 -15.28
N GLU A 95 12.35 10.81 -15.61
CA GLU A 95 12.46 12.02 -14.80
C GLU A 95 11.88 11.82 -13.39
N ARG A 96 10.71 11.17 -13.28
CA ARG A 96 10.08 10.87 -12.00
C ARG A 96 10.88 9.85 -11.18
N ILE A 97 11.44 8.82 -11.80
CA ILE A 97 12.34 7.85 -11.13
C ILE A 97 13.54 8.58 -10.53
N ALA A 98 14.21 9.44 -11.33
CA ALA A 98 15.35 10.23 -10.85
C ALA A 98 14.95 11.23 -9.75
N LYS A 99 13.80 11.91 -9.89
CA LYS A 99 13.25 12.82 -8.88
C LYS A 99 13.07 12.12 -7.53
N TYR A 100 12.62 10.87 -7.53
CA TYR A 100 12.36 10.09 -6.32
C TYR A 100 13.51 9.17 -5.90
N ARG A 101 14.64 9.19 -6.62
CA ARG A 101 15.82 8.34 -6.41
C ARG A 101 15.44 6.85 -6.33
N MET A 102 14.71 6.39 -7.34
CA MET A 102 14.19 5.01 -7.44
C MET A 102 15.01 4.14 -8.41
N ASP A 103 16.28 4.50 -8.57
CA ASP A 103 17.23 3.99 -9.56
C ASP A 103 17.67 2.54 -9.29
#